data_AF-A0A2L1U7G5-F1
#
_entry.id   AF-A0A2L1U7G5-F1
#
_cell.length_a   1.000
_cell.length_b   1.000
_cell.length_c   1.000
_cell.angle_alpha   90.00
_cell.angle_beta   90.00
_cell.angle_gamma   90.00
#
_symmetry.space_group_name_H-M   'P 1'
#
loop_
_entity.id
_entity.type
_entity.pdbx_description
1 polymer ?
#
loop_
_entity_poly.entity_id
_entity_poly.type
_entity_poly.pdbx_seq_one_letter_code
_entity_poly.pdbx_strand_id
1 'polypeptide(L)'
;MRIPNGVSYFKRSKGEVPIDGVIKTERIEFFDDDEISKPLTSVNLDTKIEVLERYKNTMGIPYFIRKMNEESPGHKEAMQTFERAIIAEKLGFLATDLGECKYEHMEDFVLKVYKIQSLGQSNSNKRIHFYSVELTDENRDSFFYTFATMKKPNQIARDWGKSKTAADWLREDERFYILKKNLHKHIYVPPLPHPNKYMSFSIFQQRTQGMER
;
A
#
# COMPACT_ATOMS: atom_id res chain seq x y z
N MET A 1 18.58 12.10 7.90
CA MET A 1 18.63 11.12 9.01
C MET A 1 19.75 10.11 8.78
N ARG A 2 20.31 9.48 9.82
CA ARG A 2 21.35 8.43 9.61
C ARG A 2 20.69 7.16 9.08
N ILE A 3 21.44 6.39 8.29
CA ILE A 3 21.01 5.03 7.92
C ILE A 3 20.94 4.19 9.20
N PRO A 4 19.88 3.37 9.40
CA PRO A 4 19.76 2.53 10.58
C PRO A 4 20.92 1.53 10.70
N ASN A 5 21.31 1.23 11.94
CA ASN A 5 22.28 0.18 12.21
C ASN A 5 21.76 -1.17 11.70
N GLY A 6 22.65 -1.98 11.11
CA GLY A 6 22.33 -3.32 10.62
C GLY A 6 21.87 -3.37 9.15
N VAL A 7 21.71 -2.21 8.49
CA VAL A 7 21.53 -2.19 7.03
C VAL A 7 22.88 -2.52 6.37
N SER A 8 22.90 -3.58 5.56
CA SER A 8 24.11 -4.05 4.88
C SER A 8 23.75 -4.60 3.50
N TYR A 9 24.74 -4.76 2.63
CA TYR A 9 24.57 -5.44 1.35
C TYR A 9 25.65 -6.51 1.17
N PHE A 10 25.34 -7.54 0.38
CA PHE A 10 26.29 -8.61 0.11
C PHE A 10 27.19 -8.27 -1.08
N LYS A 11 28.50 -8.30 -0.86
CA LYS A 11 29.51 -8.16 -1.91
C LYS A 11 30.30 -9.47 -2.02
N ARG A 12 30.25 -10.14 -3.17
CA ARG A 12 30.93 -11.45 -3.40
C ARG A 12 32.39 -11.50 -2.92
N SER A 13 33.13 -10.39 -3.05
CA SER A 13 34.53 -10.30 -2.65
C SER A 13 34.78 -10.03 -1.16
N LYS A 14 33.77 -9.58 -0.41
CA LYS A 14 33.93 -9.07 0.97
C LYS A 14 32.89 -9.61 1.97
N GLY A 15 31.90 -10.38 1.52
CA GLY A 15 30.78 -10.79 2.35
C GLY A 15 29.78 -9.66 2.58
N GLU A 16 29.12 -9.65 3.74
CA GLU A 16 28.25 -8.54 4.16
C GLU A 16 29.06 -7.27 4.41
N VAL A 17 28.62 -6.16 3.81
CA VAL A 17 29.23 -4.85 3.95
C VAL A 17 28.19 -3.89 4.53
N PRO A 18 28.42 -3.29 5.71
CA PRO A 18 27.49 -2.33 6.29
C PRO A 18 27.36 -1.08 5.40
N ILE A 19 26.17 -0.48 5.41
CA ILE A 19 25.94 0.79 4.74
C ILE A 19 25.97 1.91 5.78
N ASP A 20 27.02 2.74 5.70
CA ASP A 20 27.16 3.95 6.50
C ASP A 20 26.77 5.18 5.69
N GLY A 21 25.95 6.06 6.27
CA GLY A 21 25.57 7.30 5.58
C GLY A 21 24.39 8.04 6.19
N VAL A 22 23.87 8.99 5.41
CA VAL A 22 22.68 9.78 5.75
C VAL A 22 21.70 9.77 4.59
N ILE A 23 20.42 9.57 4.91
CA ILE A 23 19.31 9.78 3.99
C ILE A 23 18.96 11.27 4.05
N LYS A 24 19.10 11.96 2.92
CA LYS A 24 18.75 13.38 2.76
C LYS A 24 17.31 13.48 2.29
N THR A 25 16.46 14.16 3.05
CA THR A 25 15.03 14.35 2.72
C THR A 25 14.77 15.73 2.13
N GLU A 26 15.79 16.59 2.14
CA GLU A 26 15.86 17.92 1.56
C GLU A 26 16.49 17.93 0.15
N ARG A 27 16.68 16.76 -0.45
CA ARG A 27 17.21 16.56 -1.80
C ARG A 27 16.65 15.27 -2.37
N ILE A 28 15.70 15.37 -3.30
CA ILE A 28 15.09 14.23 -3.99
C ILE A 28 15.50 14.31 -5.45
N GLU A 29 16.16 13.27 -5.93
CA GLU A 29 16.69 13.22 -7.30
C GLU A 29 15.90 12.21 -8.12
N PHE A 30 15.78 12.52 -9.41
CA PHE A 30 15.23 11.62 -10.41
C PHE A 30 16.41 11.05 -11.18
N PHE A 31 16.37 9.75 -11.40
CA PHE A 31 17.41 8.99 -12.08
C PHE A 31 16.78 8.23 -13.22
N ASP A 32 17.51 8.12 -14.33
CA ASP A 32 17.16 7.20 -15.40
C ASP A 32 17.50 5.75 -14.99
N ASP A 33 16.87 4.77 -15.64
CA ASP A 33 17.00 3.35 -15.27
C ASP A 33 18.45 2.83 -15.35
N ASP A 34 19.28 3.40 -16.23
CA ASP A 34 20.70 3.04 -16.38
C ASP A 34 21.61 3.66 -15.33
N GLU A 35 21.14 4.67 -14.59
CA GLU A 35 21.82 5.28 -13.45
C GLU A 35 21.58 4.49 -12.14
N ILE A 36 20.59 3.59 -12.12
CA ILE A 36 20.18 2.84 -10.94
C ILE A 36 20.81 1.44 -10.94
N SER A 37 21.59 1.14 -9.90
CA SER A 37 22.09 -0.22 -9.69
C SER A 37 20.94 -1.18 -9.33
N LYS A 38 21.11 -2.47 -9.61
CA LYS A 38 20.20 -3.51 -9.09
C LYS A 38 20.03 -3.38 -7.56
N PRO A 39 18.84 -3.74 -7.01
CA PRO A 39 18.60 -3.66 -5.57
C PRO A 39 19.70 -4.34 -4.75
N LEU A 40 20.29 -3.60 -3.81
CA LEU A 40 21.40 -4.06 -2.96
C LEU A 40 20.93 -4.52 -1.58
N THR A 41 19.91 -3.85 -1.04
CA THR A 41 19.30 -4.11 0.26
C THR A 41 17.91 -3.48 0.30
N SER A 42 17.12 -3.81 1.33
CA SER A 42 15.90 -3.09 1.69
C SER A 42 16.08 -2.34 3.02
N VAL A 43 15.20 -1.38 3.26
CA VAL A 43 15.03 -0.73 4.56
C VAL A 43 13.66 -1.10 5.12
N ASN A 44 13.56 -1.22 6.45
CA ASN A 44 12.33 -1.62 7.11
C ASN A 44 11.26 -0.49 7.08
N LEU A 45 10.01 -0.87 7.36
CA LEU A 45 8.87 0.04 7.38
C LEU A 45 9.07 1.25 8.31
N ASP A 46 9.64 1.04 9.51
CA ASP A 46 9.88 2.12 10.48
C ASP A 46 10.82 3.18 9.92
N THR A 47 11.87 2.76 9.20
CA THR A 47 12.80 3.68 8.52
C THR A 47 12.08 4.46 7.43
N LYS A 48 11.24 3.79 6.62
CA LYS A 48 10.45 4.46 5.58
C LYS A 48 9.50 5.51 6.17
N ILE A 49 8.85 5.20 7.30
CA ILE A 49 7.99 6.14 8.03
C ILE A 49 8.82 7.34 8.52
N GLU A 50 9.99 7.13 9.13
CA GLU A 50 10.85 8.25 9.58
C GLU A 50 11.27 9.13 8.40
N VAL A 51 11.65 8.56 7.26
CA VAL A 51 12.00 9.32 6.04
C VAL A 51 10.85 10.25 5.62
N LEU A 52 9.62 9.73 5.57
CA LEU A 52 8.44 10.51 5.20
C LEU A 52 8.14 11.62 6.22
N GLU A 53 8.25 11.34 7.52
CA GLU A 53 8.04 12.34 8.58
C GLU A 53 9.09 13.46 8.52
N ARG A 54 10.36 13.10 8.31
CA ARG A 54 11.46 14.05 8.12
C ARG A 54 11.18 14.96 6.93
N TYR A 55 10.81 14.39 5.79
CA TYR A 55 10.40 15.16 4.62
C TYR A 55 9.25 16.14 4.93
N LYS A 56 8.17 15.67 5.55
CA LYS A 56 7.02 16.53 5.92
C LYS A 56 7.44 17.69 6.83
N ASN A 57 8.30 17.43 7.81
CA ASN A 57 8.85 18.47 8.70
C ASN A 57 9.72 19.47 7.94
N THR A 58 10.61 19.00 7.05
CA THR A 58 11.44 19.87 6.20
C THR A 58 10.56 20.74 5.30
N MET A 59 9.48 20.19 4.75
CA MET A 59 8.51 20.93 3.93
C MET A 59 7.62 21.88 4.73
N GLY A 60 7.72 21.93 6.06
CA GLY A 60 7.13 22.98 6.89
C GLY A 60 7.94 24.29 6.88
N ILE A 61 9.15 24.30 6.31
CA ILE A 61 10.08 25.44 6.34
C ILE A 61 10.11 26.13 4.95
N PRO A 62 9.76 27.43 4.84
CA PRO A 62 9.66 28.14 3.55
C PRO A 62 10.91 28.07 2.66
N TYR A 63 12.10 28.16 3.27
CA TYR A 63 13.37 28.05 2.55
C TYR A 63 13.49 26.72 1.80
N PHE A 64 13.20 25.60 2.48
CA PHE A 64 13.31 24.27 1.88
C PHE A 64 12.23 24.00 0.86
N ILE A 65 11.01 24.54 1.04
CA ILE A 65 9.96 24.46 0.01
C ILE A 65 10.45 25.11 -1.29
N ARG A 66 10.96 26.34 -1.22
CA ARG A 66 11.45 27.06 -2.42
C ARG A 66 12.57 26.27 -3.10
N LYS A 67 13.56 25.86 -2.31
CA LYS A 67 14.71 25.09 -2.79
C LYS A 67 14.27 23.78 -3.48
N MET A 68 13.39 23.01 -2.87
CA MET A 68 12.91 21.73 -3.44
C MET A 68 12.08 21.93 -4.71
N ASN A 69 11.26 22.98 -4.80
CA ASN A 69 10.52 23.27 -6.03
C ASN A 69 11.46 23.65 -7.20
N GLU A 70 12.59 24.29 -6.90
CA GLU A 70 13.61 24.68 -7.89
C GLU A 70 14.52 23.51 -8.29
N GLU A 71 15.06 22.78 -7.31
CA GLU A 71 16.08 21.73 -7.51
C GLU A 71 15.49 20.33 -7.77
N SER A 72 14.26 20.07 -7.33
CA SER A 72 13.61 18.76 -7.36
C SER A 72 12.14 18.87 -7.79
N PRO A 73 11.83 19.41 -8.98
CA PRO A 73 10.45 19.56 -9.44
C PRO A 73 9.75 18.18 -9.45
N GLY A 74 8.53 18.12 -8.90
CA GLY A 74 7.80 16.84 -8.76
C GLY A 74 8.03 16.10 -7.44
N HIS A 75 8.90 16.58 -6.54
CA HIS A 75 9.17 15.94 -5.24
C HIS A 75 7.90 15.64 -4.41
N LYS A 76 6.87 16.47 -4.52
CA LYS A 76 5.60 16.29 -3.80
C LYS A 76 4.87 15.03 -4.26
N GLU A 77 4.83 14.79 -5.57
CA GLU A 77 4.18 13.63 -6.15
C GLU A 77 4.94 12.35 -5.80
N ALA A 78 6.26 12.35 -5.96
CA ALA A 78 7.12 11.23 -5.54
C ALA A 78 6.90 10.85 -4.06
N MET A 79 6.86 11.84 -3.16
CA MET A 79 6.63 11.58 -1.74
C MET A 79 5.18 11.19 -1.41
N GLN A 80 4.20 11.59 -2.22
CA GLN A 80 2.83 11.09 -2.10
C GLN A 80 2.72 9.63 -2.54
N THR A 81 3.46 9.23 -3.58
CA THR A 81 3.57 7.83 -4.00
C THR A 81 4.26 7.00 -2.92
N PHE A 82 5.37 7.50 -2.38
CA PHE A 82 6.07 6.87 -1.26
C PHE A 82 5.18 6.71 -0.02
N GLU A 83 4.36 7.72 0.32
CA GLU A 83 3.38 7.61 1.40
C GLU A 83 2.34 6.51 1.14
N ARG A 84 1.83 6.38 -0.10
CA ARG A 84 0.89 5.30 -0.45
C ARG A 84 1.54 3.92 -0.31
N ALA A 85 2.79 3.78 -0.74
CA ALA A 85 3.54 2.53 -0.60
C ALA A 85 3.74 2.12 0.87
N ILE A 86 4.10 3.06 1.74
CA ILE A 86 4.19 2.82 3.20
C ILE A 86 2.85 2.34 3.76
N ILE A 87 1.74 2.98 3.36
CA ILE A 87 0.41 2.59 3.83
C ILE A 87 0.03 1.20 3.30
N ALA A 88 0.33 0.90 2.03
CA ALA A 88 0.08 -0.42 1.43
C ALA A 88 0.84 -1.52 2.17
N GLU A 89 2.15 -1.32 2.42
CA GLU A 89 3.01 -2.24 3.16
C GLU A 89 2.47 -2.46 4.59
N LYS A 90 2.12 -1.38 5.30
CA LYS A 90 1.56 -1.46 6.66
C LYS A 90 0.22 -2.22 6.71
N LEU A 91 -0.58 -2.14 5.65
CA LEU A 91 -1.85 -2.85 5.56
C LEU A 91 -1.70 -4.28 5.03
N GLY A 92 -0.53 -4.67 4.52
CA GLY A 92 -0.34 -5.93 3.81
C GLY A 92 -1.07 -5.98 2.46
N PHE A 93 -1.31 -4.82 1.83
CA PHE A 93 -1.95 -4.73 0.52
C PHE A 93 -0.98 -5.18 -0.58
N LEU A 94 -1.43 -6.07 -1.47
CA LEU A 94 -0.60 -6.74 -2.48
C LEU A 94 0.66 -7.40 -1.89
N ALA A 95 0.53 -7.95 -0.68
CA ALA A 95 1.56 -8.79 -0.09
C ALA A 95 1.54 -10.18 -0.72
N THR A 96 2.71 -10.72 -1.03
CA THR A 96 2.89 -12.13 -1.41
C THR A 96 2.82 -13.04 -0.18
N ASP A 97 2.76 -14.35 -0.40
CA ASP A 97 2.81 -15.36 0.67
C ASP A 97 4.10 -15.28 1.52
N LEU A 98 5.17 -14.70 0.96
CA LEU A 98 6.45 -14.46 1.64
C LEU A 98 6.47 -13.14 2.43
N GLY A 99 5.37 -12.39 2.42
CA GLY A 99 5.23 -11.10 3.11
C GLY A 99 5.80 -9.90 2.34
N GLU A 100 6.29 -10.11 1.11
CA GLU A 100 6.80 -9.02 0.27
C GLU A 100 5.63 -8.21 -0.31
N CYS A 101 5.61 -6.88 -0.07
CA CYS A 101 4.62 -5.98 -0.66
C CYS A 101 5.02 -5.59 -2.09
N LYS A 102 4.15 -5.89 -3.07
CA LYS A 102 4.39 -5.60 -4.50
C LYS A 102 3.80 -4.27 -4.96
N TYR A 103 3.19 -3.49 -4.06
CA TYR A 103 2.44 -2.29 -4.42
C TYR A 103 3.25 -1.27 -5.24
N GLU A 104 4.51 -1.03 -4.91
CA GLU A 104 5.38 -0.07 -5.62
C GLU A 104 5.56 -0.42 -7.11
N HIS A 105 5.49 -1.70 -7.47
CA HIS A 105 5.62 -2.17 -8.86
C HIS A 105 4.27 -2.36 -9.56
N MET A 106 3.17 -2.34 -8.80
CA MET A 106 1.85 -2.68 -9.27
C MET A 106 0.85 -1.53 -9.11
N GLU A 107 1.29 -0.33 -8.76
CA GLU A 107 0.41 0.79 -8.40
C GLU A 107 -0.65 1.08 -9.48
N ASP A 108 -0.21 1.09 -10.74
CA ASP A 108 -1.05 1.37 -11.91
C ASP A 108 -1.66 0.11 -12.53
N PHE A 109 -1.35 -1.08 -12.00
CA PHE A 109 -1.89 -2.33 -12.54
C PHE A 109 -3.38 -2.40 -12.26
N VAL A 110 -4.12 -2.81 -13.30
CA VAL A 110 -5.55 -2.95 -13.25
C VAL A 110 -5.92 -4.29 -12.63
N LEU A 111 -6.55 -4.25 -11.47
CA LEU A 111 -7.00 -5.41 -10.71
C LEU A 111 -8.52 -5.50 -10.69
N LYS A 112 -9.03 -6.73 -10.55
CA LYS A 112 -10.47 -7.01 -10.37
C LYS A 112 -10.69 -8.01 -9.25
N VAL A 113 -11.85 -7.93 -8.61
CA VAL A 113 -12.28 -8.89 -7.60
C VAL A 113 -12.72 -10.18 -8.30
N TYR A 114 -11.98 -11.26 -8.06
CA TYR A 114 -12.34 -12.59 -8.55
C TYR A 114 -13.29 -13.31 -7.59
N LYS A 115 -12.93 -13.33 -6.30
CA LYS A 115 -13.75 -13.90 -5.23
C LYS A 115 -13.90 -12.93 -4.06
N ILE A 116 -14.97 -13.12 -3.29
CA ILE A 116 -15.32 -12.29 -2.14
C ILE A 116 -15.94 -13.13 -1.02
N GLN A 117 -15.69 -12.71 0.21
CA GLN A 117 -16.35 -13.19 1.42
C GLN A 117 -16.66 -12.00 2.33
N SER A 118 -17.92 -11.83 2.72
CA SER A 118 -18.27 -10.86 3.77
C SER A 118 -17.86 -11.40 5.13
N LEU A 119 -17.12 -10.59 5.91
CA LEU A 119 -16.69 -10.94 7.27
C LEU A 119 -17.58 -10.27 8.33
N GLY A 120 -18.67 -9.61 7.92
CA GLY A 120 -19.57 -8.89 8.81
C GLY A 120 -19.10 -7.46 9.10
N GLN A 121 -19.62 -6.90 10.19
CA GLN A 121 -19.36 -5.51 10.60
C GLN A 121 -18.34 -5.44 11.73
N SER A 122 -17.63 -4.31 11.81
CA SER A 122 -16.79 -4.01 12.95
C SER A 122 -17.60 -3.95 14.25
N ASN A 123 -17.02 -4.52 15.31
CA ASN A 123 -17.60 -4.46 16.66
C ASN A 123 -17.57 -3.04 17.23
N SER A 124 -16.53 -2.26 16.92
CA SER A 124 -16.34 -0.90 17.44
C SER A 124 -17.08 0.17 16.63
N ASN A 125 -17.32 -0.08 15.34
CA ASN A 125 -18.09 0.83 14.49
C ASN A 125 -18.94 0.03 13.50
N LYS A 126 -20.23 -0.14 13.80
CA LYS A 126 -21.17 -0.92 12.98
C LYS A 126 -21.37 -0.37 11.56
N ARG A 127 -20.91 0.85 11.25
CA ARG A 127 -20.91 1.39 9.88
C ARG A 127 -19.81 0.78 9.00
N ILE A 128 -18.75 0.24 9.60
CA ILE A 128 -17.65 -0.37 8.85
C ILE A 128 -17.97 -1.85 8.63
N HIS A 129 -17.98 -2.23 7.36
CA HIS A 129 -18.09 -3.60 6.88
C HIS A 129 -16.72 -4.12 6.46
N PHE A 130 -16.50 -5.41 6.70
CA PHE A 130 -15.30 -6.10 6.26
C PHE A 130 -15.61 -7.06 5.11
N TYR A 131 -14.82 -6.98 4.05
CA TYR A 131 -14.90 -7.90 2.92
C TYR A 131 -13.51 -8.42 2.60
N SER A 132 -13.34 -9.74 2.70
CA SER A 132 -12.15 -10.40 2.21
C SER A 132 -12.30 -10.70 0.74
N VAL A 133 -11.31 -10.37 -0.07
CA VAL A 133 -11.34 -10.58 -1.52
C VAL A 133 -10.07 -11.23 -2.02
N GLU A 134 -10.23 -11.89 -3.15
CA GLU A 134 -9.15 -12.29 -4.04
C GLU A 134 -9.09 -11.28 -5.19
N LEU A 135 -8.05 -10.44 -5.22
CA LEU A 135 -7.76 -9.54 -6.33
C LEU A 135 -6.90 -10.26 -7.35
N THR A 136 -7.24 -10.11 -8.63
CA THR A 136 -6.48 -10.70 -9.74
C THR A 136 -6.14 -9.63 -10.76
N ASP A 137 -4.95 -9.72 -11.33
CA ASP A 137 -4.55 -8.95 -12.50
C ASP A 137 -4.91 -9.69 -13.81
N GLU A 138 -4.44 -9.17 -14.95
CA GLU A 138 -4.64 -9.82 -16.27
C GLU A 138 -3.83 -11.13 -16.42
N ASN A 139 -2.66 -11.22 -15.77
CA ASN A 139 -1.79 -12.40 -15.78
C ASN A 139 -2.23 -13.49 -14.80
N ARG A 140 -3.28 -13.23 -14.01
CA ARG A 140 -3.84 -14.10 -12.96
C ARG A 140 -2.94 -14.26 -11.74
N ASP A 141 -2.04 -13.31 -11.49
CA ASP A 141 -1.46 -13.17 -10.16
C ASP A 141 -2.59 -12.83 -9.19
N SER A 142 -2.57 -13.48 -8.02
CA SER A 142 -3.68 -13.45 -7.07
C SER A 142 -3.22 -12.94 -5.72
N PHE A 143 -3.95 -11.98 -5.18
CA PHE A 143 -3.66 -11.35 -3.89
C PHE A 143 -4.90 -11.39 -3.00
N PHE A 144 -4.76 -11.96 -1.81
CA PHE A 144 -5.81 -11.95 -0.81
C PHE A 144 -5.70 -10.71 0.07
N TYR A 145 -6.80 -9.98 0.20
CA TYR A 145 -6.84 -8.78 1.01
C TYR A 145 -8.21 -8.58 1.65
N THR A 146 -8.23 -8.11 2.90
CA THR A 146 -9.47 -7.76 3.59
C THR A 146 -9.64 -6.26 3.59
N PHE A 147 -10.67 -5.75 2.92
CA PHE A 147 -11.05 -4.35 2.93
C PHE A 147 -11.94 -4.01 4.13
N ALA A 148 -11.70 -2.84 4.72
CA ALA A 148 -12.63 -2.20 5.65
C ALA A 148 -13.32 -1.02 4.94
N THR A 149 -14.64 -1.04 4.80
CA THR A 149 -15.36 -0.03 4.01
C THR A 149 -16.70 0.34 4.62
N MET A 150 -17.15 1.58 4.44
CA MET A 150 -18.52 1.98 4.80
C MET A 150 -19.58 1.54 3.78
N LYS A 151 -19.15 0.95 2.65
CA LYS A 151 -20.06 0.50 1.59
C LYS A 151 -20.87 -0.72 2.04
N LYS A 152 -22.18 -0.65 1.79
CA LYS A 152 -23.13 -1.75 1.99
C LYS A 152 -23.00 -2.80 0.88
N PRO A 153 -23.49 -4.05 1.07
CA PRO A 153 -23.38 -5.12 0.07
C PRO A 153 -23.82 -4.72 -1.35
N ASN A 154 -24.94 -4.00 -1.50
CA ASN A 154 -25.45 -3.60 -2.83
C ASN A 154 -24.58 -2.51 -3.49
N GLN A 155 -23.85 -1.71 -2.70
CA GLN A 155 -22.86 -0.77 -3.24
C GLN A 155 -21.62 -1.52 -3.69
N ILE A 156 -21.13 -2.47 -2.87
CA ILE A 156 -20.00 -3.34 -3.24
C ILE A 156 -20.29 -4.08 -4.55
N ALA A 157 -21.45 -4.72 -4.68
CA ALA A 157 -21.82 -5.47 -5.86
C ALA A 157 -21.80 -4.64 -7.15
N ARG A 158 -22.13 -3.34 -7.06
CA ARG A 158 -22.10 -2.42 -8.21
C ARG A 158 -20.71 -1.85 -8.46
N ASP A 159 -20.06 -1.34 -7.42
CA ASP A 159 -18.81 -0.59 -7.53
C ASP A 159 -17.59 -1.50 -7.76
N TRP A 160 -17.58 -2.69 -7.18
CA TRP A 160 -16.44 -3.62 -7.22
C TRP A 160 -16.51 -4.58 -8.40
N GLY A 161 -17.58 -4.54 -9.19
CA GLY A 161 -17.66 -5.25 -10.48
C GLY A 161 -16.82 -4.63 -11.58
N LYS A 162 -16.36 -3.39 -11.40
CA LYS A 162 -15.44 -2.72 -12.31
C LYS A 162 -14.00 -2.94 -11.86
N SER A 163 -13.11 -3.16 -12.81
CA SER A 163 -11.68 -3.16 -12.57
C SER A 163 -11.20 -1.76 -12.18
N LYS A 164 -10.14 -1.68 -11.36
CA LYS A 164 -9.53 -0.43 -10.90
C LYS A 164 -8.01 -0.62 -10.80
N THR A 165 -7.26 0.48 -10.79
CA THR A 165 -5.82 0.44 -10.47
C THR A 165 -5.61 -0.03 -9.03
N ALA A 166 -4.42 -0.55 -8.71
CA ALA A 166 -4.08 -0.90 -7.32
C ALA A 166 -4.15 0.32 -6.39
N ALA A 167 -3.77 1.51 -6.87
CA ALA A 167 -3.92 2.76 -6.12
C ALA A 167 -5.38 3.05 -5.73
N ASP A 168 -6.31 2.86 -6.66
CA ASP A 168 -7.73 3.09 -6.40
C ASP A 168 -8.33 2.00 -5.51
N TRP A 169 -7.89 0.74 -5.66
CA TRP A 169 -8.24 -0.32 -4.72
C TRP A 169 -7.80 0.01 -3.30
N LEU A 170 -6.54 0.42 -3.10
CA LEU A 170 -6.05 0.80 -1.78
C LEU A 170 -6.91 1.90 -1.13
N ARG A 171 -7.42 2.85 -1.93
CA ARG A 171 -8.30 3.95 -1.49
C ARG A 171 -9.74 3.54 -1.18
N GLU A 172 -10.17 2.32 -1.53
CA GLU A 172 -11.45 1.75 -1.12
C GLU A 172 -11.45 1.35 0.38
N ASP A 173 -10.27 1.25 1.00
CA ASP A 173 -10.12 0.91 2.41
C ASP A 173 -10.15 2.15 3.32
N GLU A 174 -11.07 2.19 4.28
CA GLU A 174 -11.15 3.24 5.29
C GLU A 174 -9.86 3.35 6.13
N ARG A 175 -9.13 2.25 6.29
CA ARG A 175 -7.87 2.21 7.06
C ARG A 175 -6.77 2.96 6.32
N PHE A 176 -6.84 3.09 4.99
CA PHE A 176 -5.94 3.97 4.23
C PHE A 176 -6.03 5.42 4.73
N TYR A 177 -7.25 5.98 4.85
CA TYR A 177 -7.43 7.35 5.30
C TYR A 177 -7.08 7.55 6.78
N ILE A 178 -7.25 6.51 7.60
CA ILE A 178 -6.80 6.52 8.99
C ILE A 178 -5.27 6.62 9.06
N LEU A 179 -4.56 5.80 8.28
CA LEU A 179 -3.11 5.77 8.24
C LEU A 179 -2.50 7.00 7.58
N LYS A 180 -3.15 7.56 6.55
CA LYS A 180 -2.77 8.83 5.95
C LYS A 180 -2.75 9.98 6.96
N LYS A 181 -3.62 9.93 7.98
CA LYS A 181 -3.62 10.90 9.09
C LYS A 181 -2.58 10.57 10.16
N ASN A 182 -2.36 9.30 10.45
CA ASN A 182 -1.39 8.85 11.45
C ASN A 182 -0.85 7.45 11.11
N LEU A 183 0.39 7.41 10.60
CA LEU A 183 1.07 6.18 10.19
C LEU A 183 1.46 5.27 11.37
N HIS A 184 1.51 5.80 12.59
CA HIS A 184 1.80 5.02 13.80
C HIS A 184 0.56 4.35 14.39
N LYS A 185 -0.63 4.65 13.87
CA LYS A 185 -1.86 4.07 14.37
C LYS A 185 -1.89 2.57 14.15
N HIS A 186 -2.14 1.82 15.22
CA HIS A 186 -2.38 0.39 15.14
C HIS A 186 -3.71 0.13 14.41
N ILE A 187 -3.67 -0.73 13.41
CA ILE A 187 -4.83 -1.07 12.57
C ILE A 187 -5.22 -2.52 12.85
N TYR A 188 -6.50 -2.73 13.15
CA TYR A 188 -7.04 -4.08 13.22
C TYR A 188 -7.24 -4.64 11.80
N VAL A 189 -6.72 -5.84 11.57
CA VAL A 189 -6.92 -6.61 10.35
C VAL A 189 -7.64 -7.90 10.75
N PRO A 190 -8.90 -8.13 10.31
CA PRO A 190 -9.55 -9.41 10.50
C PRO A 190 -8.72 -10.52 9.84
N PRO A 191 -8.61 -11.71 10.46
CA PRO A 191 -7.88 -12.82 9.86
C PRO A 191 -8.51 -13.20 8.52
N LEU A 192 -7.67 -13.60 7.56
CA LEU A 192 -8.15 -14.09 6.27
C LEU A 192 -8.99 -15.36 6.49
N PRO A 193 -10.19 -15.44 5.89
CA PRO A 193 -10.99 -16.65 5.96
C PRO A 193 -10.32 -17.77 5.17
N HIS A 194 -10.65 -19.02 5.54
CA HIS A 194 -10.18 -20.19 4.80
C HIS A 194 -10.62 -20.13 3.31
N PRO A 195 -9.79 -20.56 2.33
CA PRO A 195 -10.08 -20.41 0.90
C PRO A 195 -11.44 -20.93 0.43
N ASN A 196 -11.98 -21.97 1.07
CA ASN A 196 -13.29 -22.54 0.76
C ASN A 196 -14.50 -21.68 1.18
N LYS A 197 -14.27 -20.59 1.93
CA LYS A 197 -15.35 -19.67 2.34
C LYS A 197 -15.69 -18.67 1.24
N TYR A 198 -14.77 -18.39 0.34
CA TYR A 198 -14.98 -17.40 -0.70
C TYR A 198 -15.98 -17.89 -1.75
N MET A 199 -16.85 -16.99 -2.20
CA MET A 199 -17.69 -17.19 -3.37
C MET A 199 -17.19 -16.35 -4.54
N SER A 200 -17.49 -16.75 -5.77
CA SER A 200 -17.18 -15.92 -6.94
C SER A 200 -17.90 -14.57 -6.85
N PHE A 201 -17.26 -13.52 -7.35
CA PHE A 201 -17.85 -12.18 -7.29
C PHE A 201 -19.18 -12.09 -8.06
N SER A 202 -19.28 -12.79 -9.20
CA SER A 202 -20.53 -12.89 -9.98
C SER A 202 -21.72 -13.44 -9.16
N ILE A 203 -21.50 -14.49 -8.35
CA ILE A 203 -22.53 -15.05 -7.47
C ILE A 203 -22.91 -14.03 -6.38
N PHE A 204 -21.92 -13.34 -5.80
CA PHE A 204 -22.17 -12.28 -4.83
C PHE A 204 -23.06 -11.18 -5.42
N GLN A 205 -22.77 -10.71 -6.64
CA GLN A 205 -23.59 -9.71 -7.33
C GLN A 205 -25.04 -10.16 -7.50
N GLN A 206 -25.25 -11.37 -8.03
CA GLN A 206 -26.60 -11.92 -8.23
C GLN A 206 -27.39 -12.02 -6.92
N ARG A 207 -26.75 -12.49 -5.83
CA ARG A 207 -27.41 -12.60 -4.52
C ARG A 207 -27.80 -11.25 -3.95
N THR A 208 -26.93 -10.24 -4.05
CA THR A 208 -27.23 -8.89 -3.55
C THR A 208 -28.31 -8.17 -4.35
N GLN A 209 -28.37 -8.38 -5.67
CA GLN A 209 -29.41 -7.80 -6.53
C GLN A 209 -30.76 -8.53 -6.39
N GLY A 210 -30.73 -9.84 -6.13
CA GLY A 210 -31.94 -10.64 -5.88
C GLY A 210 -32.63 -10.34 -4.55
N MET A 211 -31.94 -9.72 -3.59
CA MET A 211 -32.52 -9.25 -2.32
C MET A 211 -33.32 -7.93 -2.46
N GLU A 212 -33.35 -7.31 -3.65
CA GLU A 212 -34.15 -6.10 -3.93
C GLU A 212 -35.54 -6.42 -4.55
N ARG A 213 -35.91 -7.70 -4.71
CA ARG A 213 -37.23 -8.15 -5.15
C ARG A 213 -37.97 -8.86 -4.03
#